data_AF-A0A8J7TNM6-F1
#
_entry.id   AF-A0A8J7TNM6-F1
#
_cell.length_a   1.000
_cell.length_b   1.000
_cell.length_c   1.000
_cell.angle_alpha   90.00
_cell.angle_beta   90.00
_cell.angle_gamma   90.00
#
_symmetry.space_group_name_H-M   'P 1'
#
loop_
_entity.id
_entity.type
_entity.pdbx_description
1 polymer ?
#
loop_
_entity_poly.entity_id
_entity_poly.type
_entity_poly.pdbx_seq_one_letter_code
_entity_poly.pdbx_strand_id
1 'polypeptide(L)'
;MCHTSGDGPTGEGPGQIGSLKAEEIARLNSARAALEPGSQVESPILNDFGNLIIKSLGKRKVLALRDEPAQLSIALGNRSDLDKDGICDGQEYLDGTDPLNAEHGDPLKLFRINLSKYKLHICLALLAVASISFGIVRLLKAIEILAAVRRS
;
A
#
# COMPACT_ATOMS: atom_id res chain seq x y z
N MET A 1 13.94 3.77 -1.36
CA MET A 1 12.81 4.29 -0.55
C MET A 1 12.27 5.61 -1.08
N CYS A 2 13.07 6.68 -1.27
CA CYS A 2 12.53 8.00 -1.68
C CYS A 2 12.91 8.46 -3.09
N HIS A 3 13.72 7.69 -3.81
CA HIS A 3 14.16 8.02 -5.17
C HIS A 3 13.44 7.16 -6.19
N THR A 4 13.21 7.71 -7.37
CA THR A 4 12.64 6.97 -8.51
C THR A 4 13.60 5.91 -9.03
N SER A 5 14.91 6.22 -9.04
CA SER A 5 15.96 5.26 -9.37
C SER A 5 16.53 4.59 -8.11
N GLY A 6 16.74 3.27 -8.19
CA GLY A 6 17.40 2.49 -7.13
C GLY A 6 18.87 2.86 -6.94
N ASP A 7 19.53 3.33 -8.00
CA ASP A 7 20.95 3.74 -7.98
C ASP A 7 21.16 5.14 -7.36
N GLY A 8 20.08 5.78 -6.90
CA GLY A 8 20.11 7.11 -6.31
C GLY A 8 19.96 8.25 -7.35
N PRO A 9 20.19 9.50 -6.93
CA PRO A 9 19.80 10.67 -7.71
C PRO A 9 20.77 11.04 -8.84
N THR A 10 21.98 10.49 -8.84
CA THR A 10 23.05 10.79 -9.80
C THR A 10 23.17 9.70 -10.85
N GLY A 11 23.41 10.07 -12.10
CA GLY A 11 23.56 9.14 -13.23
C GLY A 11 22.73 9.56 -14.43
N GLU A 12 22.63 8.69 -15.43
CA GLU A 12 21.93 8.93 -16.70
C GLU A 12 20.66 8.07 -16.87
N GLY A 13 20.33 7.24 -15.88
CA GLY A 13 19.10 6.45 -15.84
C GLY A 13 17.85 7.29 -15.55
N PRO A 14 16.64 6.75 -15.80
CA PRO A 14 15.38 7.47 -15.56
C PRO A 14 15.27 7.99 -14.13
N GLY A 15 14.90 9.28 -13.99
CA GLY A 15 14.77 9.92 -12.68
C GLY A 15 16.11 10.31 -12.03
N GLN A 16 17.21 10.27 -12.78
CA GLN A 16 18.53 10.74 -12.33
C GLN A 16 18.88 12.07 -12.97
N ILE A 17 19.70 12.88 -12.30
CA ILE A 17 20.02 14.26 -12.71
C ILE A 17 20.52 14.36 -14.15
N GLY A 18 21.34 13.41 -14.62
CA GLY A 18 21.93 13.43 -15.96
C GLY A 18 20.94 13.09 -17.07
N SER A 19 19.81 12.44 -16.77
CA SER A 19 18.78 12.07 -17.74
C SER A 19 17.67 13.12 -17.88
N LEU A 20 17.67 14.16 -17.04
CA LEU A 20 16.56 15.12 -16.95
C LEU A 20 16.55 16.09 -18.14
N LYS A 21 15.37 16.32 -18.70
CA LYS A 21 15.14 17.36 -19.72
C LYS A 21 15.16 18.76 -19.08
N ALA A 22 15.32 19.80 -19.90
CA ALA A 22 15.37 21.18 -19.42
C ALA A 22 14.15 21.59 -18.55
N GLU A 23 12.95 21.11 -18.89
CA GLU A 23 11.72 21.33 -18.13
C GLU A 23 11.74 20.61 -16.77
N GLU A 24 12.29 19.41 -16.71
CA GLU A 24 12.47 18.64 -15.47
C GLU A 24 13.51 19.29 -14.56
N ILE A 25 14.57 19.84 -15.13
CA ILE A 25 15.57 20.61 -14.38
C ILE A 25 14.92 21.87 -13.78
N ALA A 26 14.07 22.57 -14.53
CA ALA A 26 13.34 23.72 -14.01
C ALA A 26 12.40 23.33 -12.84
N ARG A 27 11.65 22.22 -12.97
CA ARG A 27 10.82 21.66 -11.89
C ARG A 27 11.65 21.20 -10.69
N LEU A 28 12.82 20.61 -10.92
CA LEU A 28 13.73 20.22 -9.85
C LEU A 28 14.25 21.45 -9.09
N ASN A 29 14.57 22.53 -9.81
CA ASN A 29 15.04 23.77 -9.20
C ASN A 29 13.93 24.45 -8.40
N SER A 30 12.68 24.45 -8.88
CA SER A 30 11.55 24.92 -8.08
C SER A 30 11.33 24.03 -6.85
N ALA A 31 11.47 22.71 -6.98
CA ALA A 31 11.34 21.77 -5.86
C ALA A 31 12.42 22.00 -4.78
N ARG A 32 13.62 22.35 -5.20
CA ARG A 32 14.72 22.67 -4.29
C ARG A 32 14.49 23.96 -3.51
N ALA A 33 13.81 24.93 -4.11
CA ALA A 33 13.48 26.22 -3.48
C ALA A 33 12.34 26.11 -2.46
N ALA A 34 11.46 25.11 -2.62
CA ALA A 34 10.39 24.81 -1.67
C ALA A 34 10.94 24.22 -0.35
N LEU A 35 11.08 25.10 0.65
CA LEU A 35 11.57 24.74 1.99
C LEU A 35 10.44 24.47 3.00
N GLU A 36 9.26 25.06 2.78
CA GLU A 36 8.12 25.03 3.70
C GLU A 36 7.06 23.99 3.28
N PRO A 37 6.27 23.44 4.23
CA PRO A 37 5.20 22.49 3.94
C PRO A 37 4.09 23.09 3.05
N GLY A 38 3.44 22.26 2.23
CA GLY A 38 2.27 22.67 1.45
C GLY A 38 2.54 23.33 0.10
N SER A 39 3.81 23.60 -0.25
CA SER A 39 4.17 23.95 -1.63
C SER A 39 3.97 22.73 -2.54
N GLN A 40 3.14 22.84 -3.57
CA GLN A 40 2.95 21.77 -4.57
C GLN A 40 4.18 21.68 -5.47
N VAL A 41 5.23 21.00 -5.02
CA VAL A 41 6.40 20.79 -5.87
C VAL A 41 6.78 19.33 -5.93
N GLU A 42 6.51 18.74 -7.09
CA GLU A 42 6.88 17.38 -7.46
C GLU A 42 8.31 17.39 -8.00
N SER A 43 9.18 16.65 -7.32
CA SER A 43 10.54 16.44 -7.79
C SER A 43 10.57 15.28 -8.79
N PRO A 44 11.20 15.43 -9.97
CA PRO A 44 11.35 14.33 -10.92
C PRO A 44 12.31 13.23 -10.45
N ILE A 45 13.07 13.49 -9.38
CA ILE A 45 14.05 12.55 -8.81
C ILE A 45 13.44 11.74 -7.66
N LEU A 46 12.42 12.28 -7.00
CA LEU A 46 11.75 11.61 -5.91
C LEU A 46 10.60 10.77 -6.44
N ASN A 47 10.39 9.61 -5.84
CA ASN A 47 9.20 8.81 -6.07
C ASN A 47 8.00 9.41 -5.30
N ASP A 48 6.84 8.77 -5.41
CA ASP A 48 5.60 9.26 -4.80
C ASP A 48 5.72 9.41 -3.28
N PHE A 49 6.36 8.45 -2.61
CA PHE A 49 6.62 8.51 -1.17
C PHE A 49 7.54 9.69 -0.79
N GLY A 50 8.64 9.88 -1.53
CA GLY A 50 9.55 11.01 -1.31
C GLY A 50 8.86 12.36 -1.49
N ASN A 51 8.06 12.50 -2.55
CA ASN A 51 7.26 13.71 -2.78
C ASN A 51 6.20 13.93 -1.69
N LEU A 52 5.56 12.86 -1.21
CA LEU A 52 4.58 12.90 -0.13
C LEU A 52 5.18 13.41 1.19
N ILE A 53 6.36 12.90 1.58
CA ILE A 53 7.06 13.33 2.78
C ILE A 53 7.41 14.83 2.71
N ILE A 54 7.94 15.29 1.57
CA ILE A 54 8.30 16.71 1.39
C ILE A 54 7.04 17.58 1.40
N LYS A 55 5.96 17.16 0.76
CA LYS A 55 4.69 17.90 0.72
C LYS A 55 4.05 18.03 2.11
N SER A 56 4.10 16.96 2.91
CA SER A 56 3.47 16.90 4.23
C SER A 56 4.29 17.60 5.32
N LEU A 57 5.60 17.43 5.34
CA LEU A 57 6.47 17.89 6.43
C LEU A 57 7.36 19.07 6.07
N GLY A 58 7.58 19.31 4.77
CA GLY A 58 8.57 20.27 4.28
C GLY A 58 10.00 19.76 4.42
N LYS A 59 10.88 20.18 3.50
CA LYS A 59 12.28 19.72 3.43
C LYS A 59 13.04 19.97 4.74
N ARG A 60 12.82 21.10 5.41
CA ARG A 60 13.53 21.47 6.65
C ARG A 60 13.27 20.46 7.76
N LYS A 61 12.01 20.08 7.96
CA LYS A 61 11.61 19.14 9.03
C LYS A 61 12.09 17.73 8.71
N VAL A 62 12.03 17.32 7.45
CA VAL A 62 12.51 16.00 6.99
C VAL A 62 14.01 15.85 7.24
N LEU A 63 14.80 16.89 6.95
CA LEU A 63 16.23 16.89 7.23
C LEU A 63 16.53 16.86 8.73
N ALA A 64 15.76 17.60 9.54
CA ALA A 64 15.92 17.61 10.99
C ALA A 64 15.57 16.26 11.64
N LEU A 65 14.58 15.54 11.11
CA LEU A 65 14.12 14.25 11.62
C LEU A 65 14.77 13.05 10.92
N ARG A 66 15.70 13.29 9.98
CA ARG A 66 16.33 12.22 9.19
C ARG A 66 17.02 11.18 10.06
N ASP A 67 17.64 11.65 11.13
CA ASP A 67 18.41 10.80 12.03
C ASP A 67 17.50 10.18 13.13
N GLU A 68 16.19 10.49 13.11
CA GLU A 68 15.18 10.08 14.10
C GLU A 68 13.94 9.47 13.44
N PRO A 69 14.02 8.22 12.91
CA PRO A 69 12.95 7.62 12.10
C PRO A 69 11.61 7.47 12.84
N ALA A 70 11.65 7.24 14.16
CA ALA A 70 10.44 7.18 14.99
C ALA A 70 9.71 8.52 15.03
N GLN A 71 10.43 9.64 15.16
CA GLN A 71 9.82 10.97 15.15
C GLN A 71 9.28 11.34 13.77
N LEU A 72 9.98 10.91 12.70
CA LEU A 72 9.52 11.11 11.33
C LEU A 72 8.20 10.38 11.06
N SER A 73 8.10 9.12 11.51
CA SER A 73 6.88 8.32 11.44
C SER A 73 5.70 8.99 12.15
N ILE A 74 5.91 9.47 13.39
CA ILE A 74 4.89 10.20 14.15
C ILE A 74 4.47 11.50 13.43
N ALA A 75 5.44 12.21 12.84
CA ALA A 75 5.16 13.45 12.12
C ALA A 75 4.36 13.21 10.84
N LEU A 76 4.63 12.12 10.11
CA LEU A 76 3.87 11.71 8.92
C LEU A 76 2.45 11.28 9.29
N GLY A 77 2.31 10.60 10.44
CA GLY A 77 1.05 10.12 10.98
C GLY A 77 0.42 9.00 10.15
N ASN A 78 -0.85 8.72 10.44
CA ASN A 78 -1.55 7.54 9.90
C ASN A 78 -2.51 7.90 8.74
N ARG A 79 -2.27 9.01 8.04
CA ARG A 79 -3.21 9.52 7.03
C ARG A 79 -2.91 9.05 5.62
N SER A 80 -1.68 8.63 5.37
CA SER A 80 -1.23 8.19 4.05
C SER A 80 -1.00 6.69 4.03
N ASP A 81 -1.43 6.09 2.94
CA ASP A 81 -1.38 4.67 2.59
C ASP A 81 -1.41 4.65 1.05
N LEU A 82 -0.22 4.79 0.45
CA LEU A 82 -0.06 5.04 -0.99
C LEU A 82 -0.42 3.82 -1.83
N ASP A 83 -0.04 2.62 -1.38
CA ASP A 83 -0.30 1.37 -2.08
C ASP A 83 -1.63 0.69 -1.69
N LYS A 84 -2.29 1.20 -0.63
CA LYS A 84 -3.62 0.78 -0.16
C LYS A 84 -3.65 -0.64 0.38
N ASP A 85 -2.54 -1.09 0.94
CA ASP A 85 -2.44 -2.38 1.62
C ASP A 85 -3.09 -2.36 3.03
N GLY A 86 -3.33 -1.17 3.58
CA GLY A 86 -3.95 -0.91 4.88
C GLY A 86 -2.96 -0.71 6.04
N ILE A 87 -1.66 -0.66 5.76
CA ILE A 87 -0.59 -0.16 6.61
C ILE A 87 -0.32 1.29 6.19
N CYS A 88 -0.09 2.20 7.15
CA CYS A 88 0.21 3.58 6.78
C CYS A 88 1.68 3.75 6.40
N ASP A 89 1.97 4.62 5.41
CA ASP A 89 3.33 4.86 4.90
C ASP A 89 4.33 5.22 6.02
N GLY A 90 3.85 5.89 7.07
CA GLY A 90 4.67 6.27 8.24
C GLY A 90 5.08 5.07 9.09
N GLN A 91 4.20 4.06 9.22
CA GLN A 91 4.52 2.81 9.91
C GLN A 91 5.47 1.97 9.05
N GLU A 92 5.24 1.91 7.74
CA GLU A 92 6.12 1.19 6.82
C GLU A 92 7.54 1.76 6.79
N TYR A 93 7.66 3.08 6.80
CA TYR A 93 8.94 3.75 6.94
C TYR A 93 9.68 3.35 8.22
N LEU A 94 8.95 3.21 9.33
CA LEU A 94 9.51 2.79 10.61
C LEU A 94 9.88 1.29 10.61
N ASP A 95 9.05 0.46 9.97
CA ASP A 95 9.25 -0.98 9.85
C ASP A 95 10.31 -1.35 8.78
N GLY A 96 10.74 -0.36 7.97
CA GLY A 96 11.70 -0.55 6.88
C GLY A 96 11.08 -1.24 5.65
N THR A 97 9.76 -1.20 5.51
CA THR A 97 9.00 -1.79 4.41
C THR A 97 8.69 -0.73 3.33
N ASP A 98 8.18 -1.13 2.16
CA ASP A 98 8.19 -0.28 0.96
C ASP A 98 6.80 0.32 0.75
N PRO A 99 6.60 1.65 0.96
CA PRO A 99 5.27 2.27 0.94
C PRO A 99 4.57 2.32 -0.43
N LEU A 100 5.23 1.81 -1.46
CA LEU A 100 4.71 1.75 -2.83
C LEU A 100 4.41 0.32 -3.26
N ASN A 101 4.58 -0.67 -2.38
CA ASN A 101 4.43 -2.07 -2.70
C ASN A 101 3.59 -2.80 -1.65
N ALA A 102 2.33 -3.05 -2.01
CA ALA A 102 1.33 -3.66 -1.15
C ALA A 102 1.65 -5.11 -0.70
N GLU A 103 2.68 -5.74 -1.28
CA GLU A 103 3.13 -7.07 -0.88
C GLU A 103 4.36 -7.02 0.06
N HIS A 104 4.94 -5.84 0.27
CA HIS A 104 6.15 -5.64 1.04
C HIS A 104 5.80 -5.10 2.43
N GLY A 105 5.53 -6.01 3.36
CA GLY A 105 5.18 -5.68 4.74
C GLY A 105 5.40 -6.87 5.68
N ASP A 106 5.12 -6.69 6.98
CA ASP A 106 5.07 -7.82 7.92
C ASP A 106 3.99 -8.81 7.46
N PRO A 107 4.35 -10.07 7.12
CA PRO A 107 3.41 -11.05 6.60
C PRO A 107 2.19 -11.26 7.50
N LEU A 108 2.35 -11.18 8.82
CA LEU A 108 1.25 -11.38 9.76
C LEU A 108 0.32 -10.16 9.82
N LYS A 109 0.84 -8.95 9.65
CA LYS A 109 0.02 -7.73 9.56
C LYS A 109 -0.80 -7.75 8.27
N LEU A 110 -0.16 -7.99 7.13
CA LEU A 110 -0.81 -8.10 5.83
C LEU A 110 -1.89 -9.17 5.82
N PHE A 111 -1.60 -10.36 6.38
CA PHE A 111 -2.59 -11.43 6.49
C PHE A 111 -3.81 -10.99 7.31
N ARG A 112 -3.62 -10.36 8.48
CA ARG A 112 -4.72 -9.90 9.32
C ARG A 112 -5.55 -8.81 8.66
N ILE A 113 -4.90 -7.87 7.98
CA ILE A 113 -5.59 -6.80 7.25
C ILE A 113 -6.44 -7.40 6.13
N ASN A 114 -5.87 -8.27 5.30
CA ASN A 114 -6.59 -8.95 4.23
C ASN A 114 -7.74 -9.82 4.77
N LEU A 115 -7.52 -10.56 5.85
CA LEU A 115 -8.56 -11.36 6.50
C LEU A 115 -9.74 -10.49 6.96
N SER A 116 -9.47 -9.32 7.55
CA SER A 116 -10.48 -8.36 7.95
C SER A 116 -11.21 -7.74 6.75
N LYS A 117 -10.46 -7.38 5.69
CA LYS A 117 -10.98 -6.79 4.44
C LYS A 117 -11.97 -7.72 3.74
N TYR A 118 -11.65 -9.01 3.68
CA TYR A 118 -12.45 -10.01 2.97
C TYR A 118 -13.40 -10.82 3.85
N LYS A 119 -13.58 -10.47 5.13
CA LYS A 119 -14.40 -11.23 6.10
C LYS A 119 -15.82 -11.55 5.62
N LEU A 120 -16.48 -10.60 4.96
CA LEU A 120 -17.84 -10.79 4.45
C LEU A 120 -17.87 -11.80 3.30
N HIS A 121 -16.92 -11.72 2.38
CA HIS A 121 -16.79 -12.68 1.28
C HIS A 121 -16.49 -14.09 1.80
N ILE A 122 -15.62 -14.21 2.80
CA ILE A 122 -15.30 -15.48 3.44
C ILE A 122 -16.55 -16.06 4.11
N CYS A 123 -17.29 -15.27 4.90
CA CYS A 123 -18.53 -15.71 5.52
C CYS A 123 -19.57 -16.15 4.48
N LEU A 124 -19.74 -15.39 3.40
CA LEU A 124 -20.67 -15.71 2.33
C LEU A 124 -20.26 -17.00 1.59
N ALA A 125 -18.97 -17.19 1.32
CA ALA A 125 -18.45 -18.40 0.71
C ALA A 125 -18.72 -19.63 1.60
N LEU A 126 -18.46 -19.51 2.91
CA LEU A 126 -18.76 -20.57 3.88
C LEU A 126 -20.25 -20.90 3.91
N LEU A 127 -21.12 -19.87 3.93
CA LEU A 127 -22.56 -20.04 3.90
C LEU A 127 -23.04 -20.71 2.61
N ALA A 128 -22.49 -20.33 1.46
CA ALA A 128 -22.81 -20.91 0.17
C ALA A 128 -22.41 -22.40 0.12
N VAL A 129 -21.18 -22.72 0.52
CA VAL A 129 -20.69 -24.11 0.59
C VAL A 129 -21.55 -24.96 1.54
N ALA A 130 -21.91 -24.42 2.71
CA ALA A 130 -22.78 -25.11 3.66
C ALA A 130 -24.19 -25.33 3.08
N SER A 131 -24.76 -24.33 2.41
CA SER A 131 -26.11 -24.41 1.83
C SER A 131 -26.17 -25.41 0.67
N ILE A 132 -25.16 -25.41 -0.20
CA ILE A 132 -25.04 -26.38 -1.30
C ILE A 132 -24.92 -27.79 -0.74
N SER A 133 -24.02 -27.99 0.23
CA SER A 133 -23.81 -29.29 0.87
C SER A 133 -25.10 -29.79 1.54
N PHE A 134 -25.80 -28.91 2.26
CA PHE A 134 -27.09 -29.21 2.87
C PHE A 134 -28.16 -29.59 1.83
N GLY A 135 -28.25 -28.82 0.74
CA GLY A 135 -29.18 -29.07 -0.37
C GLY A 135 -28.96 -30.43 -1.02
N ILE A 136 -27.69 -30.79 -1.30
CA ILE A 136 -27.34 -32.09 -1.88
C ILE A 136 -27.74 -33.23 -0.95
N VAL A 137 -27.44 -33.14 0.35
CA VAL A 137 -27.83 -34.17 1.32
C VAL A 137 -29.35 -34.35 1.39
N ARG A 138 -30.12 -33.25 1.35
CA ARG A 138 -31.58 -33.30 1.34
C ARG A 138 -32.13 -33.92 0.06
N LEU A 139 -31.54 -33.59 -1.09
CA LEU A 139 -31.92 -34.15 -2.38
C LEU A 139 -31.69 -35.67 -2.43
N LEU A 140 -30.52 -36.13 -1.99
CA LEU A 140 -30.19 -37.56 -1.95
C LEU A 140 -31.18 -38.34 -1.06
N LYS A 141 -31.52 -37.81 0.12
CA LYS A 141 -32.53 -38.40 1.01
C LYS A 141 -33.91 -38.46 0.35
N ALA A 142 -34.31 -37.42 -0.37
CA ALA A 142 -35.59 -37.39 -1.07
C ALA A 142 -35.66 -38.47 -2.17
N ILE A 143 -34.59 -38.62 -2.96
CA ILE A 143 -34.49 -39.65 -4.00
C ILE A 143 -34.57 -41.05 -3.38
N GLU A 144 -33.90 -41.28 -2.25
CA GLU A 144 -33.95 -42.56 -1.53
C GLU A 144 -35.36 -42.91 -1.06
N ILE A 145 -36.07 -41.96 -0.45
CA ILE A 145 -37.45 -42.13 0.00
C ILE A 145 -38.37 -42.45 -1.19
N LEU A 146 -38.25 -41.70 -2.29
CA LEU A 146 -39.01 -41.95 -3.53
C LEU A 146 -38.74 -43.35 -4.10
N ALA A 147 -37.48 -43.80 -4.07
CA ALA A 147 -37.10 -45.14 -4.52
C ALA A 147 -37.60 -46.26 -3.59
N ALA A 148 -37.78 -45.98 -2.29
CA ALA A 148 -38.39 -46.91 -1.34
C ALA A 148 -39.91 -47.04 -1.58
N VAL A 149 -40.61 -45.91 -1.73
CA VAL A 149 -42.06 -45.90 -2.01
C VAL A 149 -42.40 -46.58 -3.34
N ARG A 150 -41.56 -46.43 -4.37
CA ARG A 150 -41.78 -47.12 -5.66
C ARG A 150 -41.62 -48.65 -5.58
N ARG A 151 -40.90 -49.15 -4.56
CA ARG A 151 -40.63 -50.59 -4.36
C ARG A 151 -41.67 -51.28 -3.47
N SER A 152 -42.44 -50.53 -2.69
CA SER A 152 -43.58 -51.02 -1.89
C SER A 152 -44.87 -51.01 -2.69
#